data_AF-A7UUS0-F1
#
_entry.id   AF-A7UUS0-F1
#
_cell.length_a   1.000
_cell.length_b   1.000
_cell.length_c   1.000
_cell.angle_alpha   90.00
_cell.angle_beta   90.00
_cell.angle_gamma   90.00
#
_symmetry.space_group_name_H-M   'P 1'
#
loop_
_entity.id
_entity.type
_entity.pdbx_description
1 polymer ?
#
loop_
_entity_poly.entity_id
_entity_poly.type
_entity_poly.pdbx_seq_one_letter_code
_entity_poly.pdbx_strand_id
1 'polypeptide(L)'
;KTSPSTSKGGSMSRMKQSPSSEQSVRPIQRKVVNTASSFPDKSGYLKLFVSRADLEEGIRDNLKVCLWRRDGSSLLQKYFRDKSVDANTPQFTSSMVYSCWEDKRADEYMEVKVRCIEQTKQLRVQIIDVEATEIRAKEEYQKYMEQYGKSSDSSQGSDRSNGGRNRSRSGAGGKKTNRSTGEDTDERDEANDQEEEE
;
A
#
# COMPACT_ATOMS: atom_id res chain seq x y z
N LYS A 1 -40.32 -40.49 68.59
CA LYS A 1 -41.59 -40.90 67.95
C LYS A 1 -41.43 -40.79 66.44
N THR A 2 -41.32 -41.95 65.77
CA THR A 2 -41.86 -42.30 64.42
C THR A 2 -42.16 -41.21 63.38
N SER A 3 -41.55 -41.34 62.20
CA SER A 3 -42.07 -40.86 60.89
C SER A 3 -43.45 -41.47 60.58
N PRO A 4 -44.28 -40.91 59.66
CA PRO A 4 -44.20 -41.38 58.26
C PRO A 4 -44.73 -40.43 57.12
N SER A 5 -44.32 -40.76 55.89
CA SER A 5 -45.05 -40.92 54.60
C SER A 5 -46.10 -39.93 54.01
N THR A 6 -45.87 -39.64 52.71
CA THR A 6 -46.77 -39.67 51.52
C THR A 6 -47.95 -38.66 51.46
N SER A 7 -48.27 -37.99 50.34
CA SER A 7 -48.79 -38.58 49.09
C SER A 7 -49.09 -37.52 48.00
N LYS A 8 -48.86 -37.93 46.74
CA LYS A 8 -49.62 -37.76 45.47
C LYS A 8 -50.67 -36.63 45.28
N GLY A 9 -50.59 -36.04 44.08
CA GLY A 9 -51.71 -35.53 43.25
C GLY A 9 -51.17 -34.49 42.27
N GLY A 10 -51.42 -34.45 40.96
CA GLY A 10 -52.33 -35.14 40.05
C GLY A 10 -52.11 -34.51 38.66
N SER A 11 -52.52 -35.22 37.61
CA SER A 11 -52.08 -35.02 36.23
C SER A 11 -52.97 -34.09 35.39
N MET A 12 -52.36 -33.49 34.35
CA MET A 12 -52.90 -32.97 33.08
C MET A 12 -53.83 -31.74 33.05
N SER A 13 -53.43 -30.69 32.31
CA SER A 13 -54.09 -30.29 31.05
C SER A 13 -53.36 -29.15 30.30
N ARG A 14 -52.90 -29.52 29.10
CA ARG A 14 -52.71 -28.76 27.85
C ARG A 14 -53.29 -27.33 27.77
N MET A 15 -52.45 -26.37 27.39
CA MET A 15 -52.79 -25.39 26.34
C MET A 15 -51.54 -24.91 25.60
N LYS A 16 -51.56 -25.10 24.27
CA LYS A 16 -50.58 -24.57 23.32
C LYS A 16 -50.88 -23.08 23.10
N GLN A 17 -49.89 -22.20 23.27
CA GLN A 17 -49.85 -20.92 22.55
C GLN A 17 -48.42 -20.63 22.09
N SER A 18 -48.26 -20.68 20.76
CA SER A 18 -47.38 -19.94 19.87
C SER A 18 -46.02 -19.43 20.38
N PRO A 19 -44.88 -19.89 19.82
CA PRO A 19 -43.65 -19.13 19.93
C PRO A 19 -43.74 -17.90 19.02
N SER A 20 -43.67 -16.71 19.61
CA SER A 20 -43.34 -15.49 18.88
C SER A 20 -41.99 -15.69 18.20
N SER A 21 -41.97 -15.55 16.89
CA SER A 21 -40.78 -15.59 16.04
C SER A 21 -39.85 -14.43 16.38
N GLU A 22 -39.10 -14.52 17.48
CA GLU A 22 -37.91 -13.70 17.66
C GLU A 22 -36.90 -14.17 16.62
N GLN A 23 -36.91 -13.51 15.46
CA GLN A 23 -35.81 -13.59 14.51
C GLN A 23 -34.58 -13.02 15.20
N SER A 24 -33.84 -13.91 15.86
CA SER A 24 -32.46 -13.68 16.26
C SER A 24 -31.69 -13.31 14.98
N VAL A 25 -31.55 -12.01 14.73
CA VAL A 25 -30.67 -11.47 13.70
C VAL A 25 -29.25 -11.80 14.15
N ARG A 26 -28.78 -12.99 13.79
CA ARG A 26 -27.39 -13.35 13.99
C ARG A 26 -26.56 -12.39 13.15
N PRO A 27 -25.58 -11.69 13.74
CA PRO A 27 -24.66 -10.88 12.97
C PRO A 27 -24.06 -11.74 11.87
N ILE A 28 -24.12 -11.26 10.63
CA ILE A 28 -23.49 -11.93 9.50
C ILE A 28 -22.00 -11.98 9.82
N GLN A 29 -21.51 -13.16 10.22
CA GLN A 29 -20.10 -13.41 10.37
C GLN A 29 -19.50 -13.44 8.97
N ARG A 30 -19.16 -12.25 8.46
CA ARG A 30 -18.29 -12.12 7.30
C ARG A 30 -16.96 -12.73 7.74
N LYS A 31 -16.62 -13.88 7.18
CA LYS A 31 -15.27 -14.44 7.30
C LYS A 31 -14.33 -13.47 6.59
N VAL A 32 -13.77 -12.53 7.35
CA VAL A 32 -12.66 -11.69 6.89
C VAL A 32 -11.42 -12.57 6.87
N VAL A 33 -11.33 -13.43 5.87
CA VAL A 33 -10.09 -14.16 5.56
C VAL A 33 -9.23 -13.20 4.74
N ASN A 34 -8.52 -12.32 5.44
CA ASN A 34 -7.20 -11.87 5.02
C ASN A 34 -6.50 -11.26 6.23
N THR A 35 -6.05 -12.12 7.14
CA THR A 35 -5.11 -11.73 8.19
C THR A 35 -3.74 -11.50 7.56
N ALA A 36 -3.61 -10.47 6.73
CA ALA A 36 -2.31 -9.86 6.55
C ALA A 36 -1.89 -9.42 7.96
N SER A 37 -0.79 -9.98 8.47
CA SER A 37 -0.27 -9.73 9.81
C SER A 37 0.08 -8.26 9.93
N SER A 38 -0.91 -7.44 10.27
CA SER A 38 -0.71 -6.01 10.42
C SER A 38 0.17 -5.75 11.63
N PHE A 39 0.12 -6.57 12.67
CA PHE A 39 0.98 -6.40 13.84
C PHE A 39 2.32 -7.11 13.68
N PRO A 40 3.39 -6.61 14.34
CA PRO A 40 4.65 -7.33 14.42
C PRO A 40 4.41 -8.71 15.04
N ASP A 41 5.15 -9.71 14.55
CA ASP A 41 5.11 -11.04 15.12
C ASP A 41 5.73 -11.08 16.53
N LYS A 42 5.68 -12.25 17.18
CA LYS A 42 6.25 -12.45 18.53
C LYS A 42 7.75 -12.17 18.61
N SER A 43 8.44 -12.16 17.47
CA SER A 43 9.87 -11.88 17.35
C SER A 43 10.14 -10.42 16.96
N GLY A 44 9.11 -9.59 16.83
CA GLY A 44 9.20 -8.18 16.47
C GLY A 44 9.37 -7.93 14.97
N TYR A 45 9.04 -8.89 14.10
CA TYR A 45 9.16 -8.74 12.65
C TYR A 45 7.85 -8.35 11.99
N LEU A 46 7.96 -7.55 10.93
CA LEU A 46 6.86 -7.15 10.06
C LEU A 46 7.15 -7.58 8.61
N LYS A 47 6.08 -7.86 7.88
CA LYS A 47 6.08 -8.03 6.43
C LYS A 47 5.57 -6.75 5.80
N LEU A 48 6.42 -6.07 5.07
CA LEU A 48 6.07 -4.89 4.29
C LEU A 48 6.19 -5.18 2.80
N PHE A 49 5.65 -4.29 1.98
CA PHE A 49 5.61 -4.42 0.53
C PHE A 49 6.28 -3.21 -0.11
N VAL A 50 7.06 -3.43 -1.16
CA VAL A 50 7.65 -2.36 -1.98
C VAL A 50 7.19 -2.52 -3.41
N SER A 51 6.85 -1.41 -4.07
CA SER A 51 6.48 -1.43 -5.49
C SER A 51 7.68 -1.87 -6.31
N ARG A 52 7.52 -2.85 -7.20
CA ARG A 52 8.60 -3.27 -8.10
C ARG A 52 9.06 -2.14 -9.03
N ALA A 53 8.17 -1.21 -9.37
CA ALA A 53 8.50 -0.04 -10.19
C ALA A 53 9.47 0.94 -9.48
N ASP A 54 9.48 0.96 -8.14
CA ASP A 54 10.35 1.86 -7.36
C ASP A 54 11.75 1.28 -7.12
N LEU A 55 12.06 0.08 -7.65
CA LEU A 55 13.30 -0.66 -7.38
C LEU A 55 14.41 -0.46 -8.42
N GLU A 56 14.29 0.53 -9.31
CA GLU A 56 15.27 0.82 -10.36
C GLU A 56 16.69 1.02 -9.82
N GLU A 57 16.82 1.81 -8.75
CA GLU A 57 18.08 2.08 -8.07
C GLU A 57 18.37 1.07 -6.92
N GLY A 58 17.59 0.00 -6.82
CA GLY A 58 17.60 -0.91 -5.67
C GLY A 58 16.83 -0.36 -4.47
N ILE A 59 16.93 -1.05 -3.33
CA ILE A 59 16.24 -0.68 -2.09
C ILE A 59 17.19 0.01 -1.09
N ARG A 60 18.48 -0.32 -1.16
CA ARG A 60 19.48 0.16 -0.20
C ARG A 60 19.79 1.64 -0.38
N ASP A 61 20.12 2.01 -1.62
CA ASP A 61 20.66 3.31 -1.98
C ASP A 61 19.57 4.29 -2.47
N ASN A 62 18.37 3.79 -2.79
CA ASN A 62 17.24 4.60 -3.22
C ASN A 62 16.53 5.30 -2.05
N LEU A 63 16.73 6.61 -1.91
CA LEU A 63 16.10 7.43 -0.86
C LEU A 63 14.61 7.73 -1.07
N LYS A 64 14.08 7.47 -2.27
CA LYS A 64 12.67 7.69 -2.61
C LYS A 64 11.82 6.44 -2.37
N VAL A 65 12.46 5.28 -2.20
CA VAL A 65 11.76 4.01 -2.01
C VAL A 65 10.87 4.07 -0.76
N CYS A 66 9.66 3.55 -0.90
CA CYS A 66 8.68 3.53 0.17
C CYS A 66 8.23 2.09 0.42
N LEU A 67 7.99 1.77 1.68
CA LEU A 67 7.42 0.48 2.08
C LEU A 67 5.96 0.66 2.46
N TRP A 68 5.18 -0.40 2.31
CA TRP A 68 3.74 -0.40 2.51
C TRP A 68 3.32 -1.54 3.41
N ARG A 69 2.51 -1.24 4.42
CA ARG A 69 1.93 -2.21 5.35
C ARG A 69 0.46 -2.37 5.05
N ARG A 70 -0.02 -3.60 4.87
CA ARG A 70 -1.45 -3.91 4.91
C ARG A 70 -1.92 -3.87 6.35
N ASP A 71 -2.87 -3.00 6.66
CA ASP A 71 -3.39 -2.86 8.03
C ASP A 71 -4.50 -3.87 8.38
N GLY A 72 -4.91 -4.69 7.42
CA GLY A 72 -5.99 -5.66 7.55
C GLY A 72 -7.34 -5.14 7.06
N SER A 73 -7.40 -3.86 6.68
CA SER A 73 -8.47 -3.26 5.89
C SER A 73 -8.04 -3.14 4.41
N SER A 74 -8.85 -2.49 3.58
CA SER A 74 -8.48 -2.13 2.20
C SER A 74 -7.54 -0.92 2.14
N LEU A 75 -6.65 -0.75 3.12
CA LEU A 75 -5.70 0.36 3.20
C LEU A 75 -4.25 -0.13 3.31
N LEU A 76 -3.35 0.64 2.72
CA LEU A 76 -1.91 0.54 2.91
C LEU A 76 -1.41 1.73 3.72
N GLN A 77 -0.70 1.47 4.81
CA GLN A 77 0.06 2.48 5.53
C GLN A 77 1.43 2.66 4.89
N LYS A 78 1.82 3.90 4.59
CA LYS A 78 3.13 4.21 3.98
C LYS A 78 4.24 4.28 5.02
N TYR A 79 5.44 3.82 4.67
CA TYR A 79 6.67 3.93 5.45
C TYR A 79 7.73 4.62 4.60
N PHE A 80 8.30 5.71 5.12
CA PHE A 80 9.28 6.52 4.41
C PHE A 80 10.70 6.12 4.79
N ARG A 81 11.61 6.12 3.81
CA ARG A 81 13.04 5.93 4.04
C ARG A 81 13.58 7.08 4.90
N ASP A 82 14.26 6.73 5.99
CA ASP A 82 14.99 7.70 6.81
C ASP A 82 16.30 8.08 6.10
N LYS A 83 16.39 9.32 5.63
CA LYS A 83 17.54 9.85 4.87
C LYS A 83 18.76 10.13 5.75
N SER A 84 18.57 10.20 7.06
CA SER A 84 19.65 10.47 8.02
C SER A 84 20.42 9.21 8.42
N VAL A 85 19.89 8.03 8.09
CA VAL A 85 20.44 6.73 8.48
C VAL A 85 21.25 6.13 7.33
N ASP A 86 22.36 5.50 7.69
CA ASP A 86 23.28 4.84 6.77
C ASP A 86 22.58 3.87 5.80
N ALA A 87 23.11 3.80 4.59
CA ALA A 87 22.57 2.95 3.53
C ALA A 87 22.70 1.45 3.88
N ASN A 88 23.72 1.03 4.64
CA ASN A 88 23.91 -0.38 4.99
C ASN A 88 22.92 -0.88 6.04
N THR A 89 22.22 0.03 6.72
CA THR A 89 21.22 -0.32 7.74
C THR A 89 19.93 0.46 7.50
N PRO A 90 19.29 0.27 6.34
CA PRO A 90 18.22 1.13 5.90
C PRO A 90 17.02 1.04 6.85
N GLN A 91 16.64 2.18 7.41
CA GLN A 91 15.51 2.35 8.32
C GLN A 91 14.37 3.09 7.64
N PHE A 92 13.17 2.76 8.07
CA PHE A 92 11.93 3.34 7.59
C PHE A 92 11.01 3.69 8.74
N THR A 93 10.26 4.77 8.57
CA THR A 93 9.39 5.31 9.59
C THR A 93 7.95 5.35 9.09
N SER A 94 7.02 4.84 9.90
CA SER A 94 5.60 4.80 9.57
C SER A 94 5.02 6.20 9.40
N SER A 95 4.21 6.39 8.37
CA SER A 95 3.43 7.59 8.13
C SER A 95 2.01 7.44 8.66
N MET A 96 1.36 8.58 8.93
CA MET A 96 -0.09 8.66 9.13
C MET A 96 -0.86 8.63 7.79
N VAL A 97 -0.15 8.65 6.66
CA VAL A 97 -0.74 8.61 5.32
C VAL A 97 -1.08 7.17 4.93
N TYR A 98 -2.34 7.00 4.54
CA TYR A 98 -2.87 5.75 4.01
C TYR A 98 -3.29 5.91 2.56
N SER A 99 -3.23 4.81 1.81
CA SER A 99 -3.73 4.75 0.44
C SER A 99 -4.64 3.53 0.29
N CYS A 100 -5.68 3.64 -0.53
CA CYS A 100 -6.54 2.49 -0.81
C CYS A 100 -5.75 1.37 -1.47
N TRP A 101 -5.95 0.16 -0.98
CA TRP A 101 -5.36 -1.05 -1.50
C TRP A 101 -6.36 -1.79 -2.38
N GLU A 102 -5.92 -2.16 -3.58
CA GLU A 102 -6.65 -3.12 -4.42
C GLU A 102 -5.84 -4.41 -4.49
N ASP A 103 -6.39 -5.52 -3.98
CA ASP A 103 -5.69 -6.82 -3.96
C ASP A 103 -5.28 -7.31 -5.36
N LYS A 104 -5.94 -6.83 -6.43
CA LYS A 104 -5.63 -7.15 -7.83
C LYS A 104 -4.23 -6.72 -8.29
N ARG A 105 -3.56 -5.83 -7.54
CA ARG A 105 -2.21 -5.31 -7.84
C ARG A 105 -1.16 -5.88 -6.90
N ALA A 106 -1.50 -6.89 -6.09
CA ALA A 106 -0.57 -7.48 -5.11
C ALA A 106 0.69 -8.06 -5.77
N ASP A 107 0.58 -8.50 -7.02
CA ASP A 107 1.65 -9.02 -7.84
C ASP A 107 2.64 -7.95 -8.31
N GLU A 108 2.30 -6.66 -8.26
CA GLU A 108 3.21 -5.55 -8.59
C GLU A 108 4.21 -5.25 -7.45
N TYR A 109 4.06 -5.89 -6.29
CA TYR A 109 4.85 -5.60 -5.10
C TYR A 109 5.74 -6.78 -4.71
N MET A 110 6.92 -6.46 -4.17
CA MET A 110 7.82 -7.43 -3.53
C MET A 110 7.63 -7.38 -2.00
N GLU A 111 7.60 -8.54 -1.34
CA GLU A 111 7.58 -8.62 0.12
C GLU A 111 8.99 -8.39 0.71
N VAL A 112 9.08 -7.50 1.71
CA VAL A 112 10.29 -7.16 2.46
C VAL A 112 10.07 -7.51 3.93
N LYS A 113 10.99 -8.29 4.50
CA LYS A 113 10.98 -8.63 5.93
C LYS A 113 11.78 -7.58 6.70
N VAL A 114 11.14 -6.94 7.66
CA VAL A 114 11.74 -5.89 8.49
C VAL A 114 11.60 -6.23 9.97
N ARG A 115 12.45 -5.64 10.80
CA ARG A 115 12.38 -5.70 12.26
C ARG A 115 11.93 -4.36 12.80
N CYS A 116 10.98 -4.37 13.74
CA CYS A 116 10.64 -3.18 14.52
C CYS A 116 11.81 -2.84 15.45
N ILE A 117 12.36 -1.65 15.28
CA ILE A 117 13.41 -1.10 16.15
C ILE A 117 12.84 -0.11 17.17
N GLU A 118 11.70 0.50 16.86
CA GLU A 118 10.98 1.38 17.77
C GLU A 118 9.46 1.18 17.61
N GLN A 119 8.76 1.03 18.73
CA GLN A 119 7.31 0.78 18.79
C GLN A 119 6.56 1.88 19.58
N THR A 120 7.06 3.12 19.51
CA THR A 120 6.44 4.28 20.16
C THR A 120 5.34 4.87 19.27
N LYS A 121 5.08 6.19 19.38
CA LYS A 121 4.05 6.90 18.59
C LYS A 121 4.23 6.72 17.07
N GLN A 122 5.46 6.54 16.61
CA GLN A 122 5.78 6.31 15.21
C GLN A 122 6.64 5.04 15.10
N LEU A 123 6.15 4.04 14.37
CA LEU A 123 6.84 2.77 14.21
C LEU A 123 8.07 2.97 13.32
N ARG A 124 9.25 2.64 13.83
CA ARG A 124 10.48 2.56 13.04
C ARG A 124 10.86 1.11 12.82
N VAL A 125 11.25 0.82 11.58
CA VAL A 125 11.61 -0.53 11.16
C VAL A 125 12.93 -0.51 10.41
N GLN A 126 13.63 -1.63 10.42
CA GLN A 126 14.91 -1.83 9.75
C GLN A 126 14.86 -3.11 8.90
N ILE A 127 15.44 -3.07 7.70
CA ILE A 127 15.61 -4.28 6.89
C ILE A 127 16.62 -5.21 7.58
N ILE A 128 16.27 -6.49 7.72
CA ILE A 128 17.09 -7.47 8.46
C ILE A 128 18.28 -7.92 7.62
N ASP A 129 18.00 -8.41 6.42
CA ASP A 129 18.99 -8.96 5.50
C ASP A 129 19.03 -8.04 4.28
N VAL A 130 19.80 -6.96 4.41
CA VAL A 130 19.87 -5.88 3.43
C VAL A 130 20.43 -6.39 2.12
N GLU A 131 21.50 -7.18 2.19
CA GLU A 131 22.18 -7.71 1.00
C GLU A 131 21.29 -8.69 0.23
N ALA A 132 20.66 -9.67 0.91
CA ALA A 132 19.75 -10.58 0.22
C ALA A 132 18.48 -9.87 -0.28
N THR A 133 18.03 -8.82 0.39
CA THR A 133 16.88 -8.02 -0.07
C THR A 133 17.24 -7.17 -1.28
N GLU A 134 18.46 -6.62 -1.32
CA GLU A 134 18.96 -5.82 -2.43
C GLU A 134 19.16 -6.67 -3.70
N ILE A 135 19.70 -7.88 -3.57
CA ILE A 135 19.81 -8.83 -4.70
C ILE A 135 18.41 -9.15 -5.25
N ARG A 136 17.47 -9.51 -4.37
CA ARG A 136 16.08 -9.78 -4.77
C ARG A 136 15.40 -8.56 -5.39
N ALA A 137 15.67 -7.36 -4.88
CA ALA A 137 15.11 -6.13 -5.41
C ALA A 137 15.52 -5.92 -6.89
N LYS A 138 16.81 -6.11 -7.18
CA LYS A 138 17.35 -6.00 -8.55
C LYS A 138 16.78 -7.06 -9.48
N GLU A 139 16.65 -8.30 -9.01
CA GLU A 139 16.03 -9.39 -9.78
C GLU A 139 14.54 -9.11 -10.07
N GLU A 140 13.79 -8.64 -9.08
CA GLU A 140 12.37 -8.33 -9.23
C GLU A 140 12.12 -7.11 -10.11
N TYR A 141 13.00 -6.09 -10.05
CA TYR A 141 12.97 -4.96 -10.97
C TYR A 141 13.27 -5.41 -12.41
N GLN A 142 14.26 -6.27 -12.61
CA GLN A 142 14.59 -6.81 -13.91
C GLN A 142 13.41 -7.61 -14.51
N LYS A 143 12.77 -8.48 -13.72
CA LYS A 143 11.54 -9.18 -14.14
C LYS A 143 10.40 -8.22 -14.46
N TYR A 144 10.24 -7.17 -13.65
CA TYR A 144 9.25 -6.14 -13.88
C TYR A 144 9.51 -5.41 -15.21
N MET A 145 10.77 -5.11 -15.53
CA MET A 145 11.16 -4.54 -16.82
C MET A 145 10.99 -5.50 -17.99
N GLU A 146 11.15 -6.80 -17.80
CA GLU A 146 10.87 -7.77 -18.87
C GLU A 146 9.37 -7.88 -19.17
N GLN A 147 8.52 -7.78 -18.14
CA GLN A 147 7.07 -7.89 -18.30
C GLN A 147 6.42 -6.58 -18.75
N TYR A 148 6.90 -5.45 -18.25
CA TYR A 148 6.26 -4.13 -18.41
C TYR A 148 7.18 -3.11 -19.10
N GLY A 149 8.47 -3.40 -19.23
CA GLY A 149 9.47 -2.52 -19.84
C GLY A 149 9.66 -2.76 -21.32
N LYS A 150 8.67 -2.38 -22.14
CA LYS A 150 8.77 -1.81 -23.51
C LYS A 150 7.37 -1.77 -24.16
N SER A 151 6.98 -0.72 -24.89
CA SER A 151 7.78 -0.07 -25.94
C SER A 151 7.54 1.44 -26.01
N SER A 152 8.52 2.27 -25.60
CA SER A 152 8.56 3.70 -25.94
C SER A 152 9.74 4.09 -26.84
N ASP A 153 10.46 3.11 -27.40
CA ASP A 153 11.48 3.37 -28.42
C ASP A 153 11.47 2.33 -29.54
N SER A 154 10.47 2.41 -30.40
CA SER A 154 10.52 1.86 -31.77
C SER A 154 10.56 3.02 -32.78
N SER A 155 11.57 3.87 -32.60
CA SER A 155 12.02 4.85 -33.60
C SER A 155 13.11 4.21 -34.48
N GLN A 156 12.77 3.20 -35.28
CA GLN A 156 13.69 2.71 -36.32
C GLN A 156 12.96 2.60 -37.66
N GLY A 157 13.35 3.51 -38.55
CA GLY A 157 12.77 3.69 -39.87
C GLY A 157 12.95 2.46 -40.76
N SER A 158 11.94 2.22 -41.58
CA SER A 158 12.13 1.57 -42.87
C SER A 158 12.00 2.63 -43.95
N ASP A 159 13.14 2.97 -44.54
CA ASP A 159 13.31 3.59 -45.84
C ASP A 159 12.33 2.96 -46.86
N ARG A 160 11.40 3.78 -47.37
CA ARG A 160 10.60 3.45 -48.56
C ARG A 160 10.62 4.64 -49.51
N SER A 161 11.76 4.77 -50.17
CA SER A 161 11.87 5.47 -51.44
C SER A 161 10.94 4.82 -52.49
N ASN A 162 10.04 5.61 -53.09
CA ASN A 162 9.78 5.72 -54.54
C ASN A 162 8.28 5.92 -54.88
N GLY A 163 7.99 6.90 -55.74
CA GLY A 163 6.75 6.98 -56.51
C GLY A 163 6.00 8.30 -56.44
N GLY A 164 6.54 9.35 -57.07
CA GLY A 164 5.85 10.63 -57.20
C GLY A 164 4.55 10.56 -57.99
N ARG A 165 3.62 11.47 -57.69
CA ARG A 165 2.72 12.10 -58.68
C ARG A 165 2.15 13.41 -58.12
N ASN A 166 2.61 14.47 -58.77
CA ASN A 166 2.18 15.85 -58.68
C ASN A 166 0.67 16.00 -58.91
N ARG A 167 -0.06 16.62 -57.97
CA ARG A 167 -1.30 17.36 -58.24
C ARG A 167 -1.45 18.54 -57.27
N SER A 168 -1.09 19.71 -57.77
CA SER A 168 -1.38 21.03 -57.21
C SER A 168 -2.87 21.22 -56.92
N ARG A 169 -3.23 21.73 -55.72
CA ARG A 169 -4.29 22.74 -55.57
C ARG A 169 -4.31 23.38 -54.18
N SER A 170 -3.86 24.63 -54.15
CA SER A 170 -4.44 25.81 -53.49
C SER A 170 -5.18 25.66 -52.15
N GLY A 171 -4.77 26.45 -51.15
CA GLY A 171 -5.70 26.87 -50.09
C GLY A 171 -5.07 27.32 -48.79
N ALA A 172 -4.83 28.62 -48.69
CA ALA A 172 -4.78 29.48 -47.51
C ALA A 172 -4.89 28.88 -46.08
N GLY A 173 -4.02 29.34 -45.17
CA GLY A 173 -4.30 29.20 -43.74
C GLY A 173 -3.14 29.43 -42.78
N GLY A 174 -2.29 30.44 -43.00
CA GLY A 174 -1.38 30.88 -41.95
C GLY A 174 -2.16 31.51 -40.79
N LYS A 175 -2.09 30.94 -39.60
CA LYS A 175 -2.34 31.67 -38.36
C LYS A 175 -1.51 31.10 -37.21
N LYS A 176 -0.43 31.82 -36.90
CA LYS A 176 0.26 31.79 -35.61
C LYS A 176 -0.67 32.44 -34.57
N THR A 177 -0.85 31.81 -33.41
CA THR A 177 -1.09 32.54 -32.17
C THR A 177 -0.32 31.89 -31.03
N ASN A 178 0.46 32.76 -30.40
CA ASN A 178 1.33 32.62 -29.24
C ASN A 178 0.52 32.84 -27.94
N ARG A 179 1.13 32.54 -26.78
CA ARG A 179 0.73 32.78 -25.36
C ARG A 179 -0.26 31.78 -24.73
N SER A 180 -0.07 31.33 -23.48
CA SER A 180 0.61 31.99 -22.34
C SER A 180 1.53 31.08 -21.53
N THR A 181 2.72 31.60 -21.28
CA THR A 181 3.59 31.37 -20.12
C THR A 181 2.89 31.85 -18.84
N GLY A 182 2.98 31.09 -17.76
CA GLY A 182 2.60 31.52 -16.41
C GLY A 182 3.72 31.17 -15.44
N GLU A 183 4.56 32.16 -15.17
CA GLU A 183 5.54 32.27 -14.07
C GLU A 183 4.81 32.06 -12.72
N ASP A 184 5.33 31.21 -11.84
CA ASP A 184 6.34 31.52 -10.81
C ASP A 184 5.73 32.30 -9.62
N THR A 185 5.63 31.63 -8.47
CA THR A 185 5.63 32.31 -7.17
C THR A 185 6.05 31.31 -6.08
N ASP A 186 7.36 31.27 -5.83
CA ASP A 186 7.97 30.92 -4.55
C ASP A 186 7.37 31.81 -3.45
N GLU A 187 6.72 31.22 -2.45
CA GLU A 187 6.56 31.85 -1.13
C GLU A 187 7.11 30.90 -0.07
N ARG A 188 8.33 31.23 0.36
CA ARG A 188 8.96 30.76 1.58
C ARG A 188 8.36 31.56 2.73
N ASP A 189 7.80 30.88 3.73
CA ASP A 189 7.63 31.45 5.07
C ASP A 189 8.57 30.73 6.03
N GLU A 190 9.68 31.42 6.34
CA GLU A 190 10.48 31.15 7.53
C GLU A 190 9.85 31.90 8.71
N ALA A 191 9.26 31.17 9.65
CA ALA A 191 8.94 31.70 10.98
C ALA A 191 10.03 31.22 11.95
N ASN A 192 11.03 32.08 12.12
CA ASN A 192 12.02 32.05 13.21
C ASN A 192 11.42 32.79 14.41
N ASP A 193 10.95 32.05 15.42
CA ASP A 193 10.67 32.62 16.74
C ASP A 193 11.76 32.16 17.71
N GLN A 194 12.73 33.06 17.91
CA GLN A 194 13.58 33.07 19.10
C GLN A 194 12.93 34.06 20.08
N GLU A 195 12.41 33.55 21.18
CA GLU A 195 12.28 34.33 22.42
C GLU A 195 13.25 33.74 23.44
N GLU A 196 14.40 34.41 23.58
CA GLU A 196 15.09 34.51 24.87
C GLU A 196 14.34 35.53 25.71
N GLU A 197 14.04 35.21 26.97
CA GLU A 197 14.10 36.19 28.06
C GLU A 197 14.24 35.47 29.41
N GLU A 198 15.32 35.84 30.12
CA GLU A 198 15.70 35.73 31.55
C GLU A 198 15.32 34.51 32.42
#